data_AF-A0A946MFS3-F1
#
_entry.id   AF-A0A946MFS3-F1
#
_cell.length_a   1.000
_cell.length_b   1.000
_cell.length_c   1.000
_cell.angle_alpha   90.00
_cell.angle_beta   90.00
_cell.angle_gamma   90.00
#
_symmetry.space_group_name_H-M   'P 1'
#
loop_
_entity.id
_entity.type
_entity.pdbx_description
1 polymer ?
#
loop_
_entity_poly.entity_id
_entity_poly.type
_entity_poly.pdbx_seq_one_letter_code
_entity_poly.pdbx_strand_id
1 'polypeptide(L)' 'KGYYDKCLEHARRDAKIVAVCFDCQIFDEIPVQPHDIFMDKVITETTTHVGIGRA' A
#
# COMPACT_ATOMS: atom_id res chain seq x y z
N LYS A 1 -2.74 3.52 -15.47
CA LYS A 1 -2.56 2.11 -15.88
C LYS A 1 -2.23 1.30 -14.62
N GLY A 2 -3.22 0.67 -13.99
CA GLY A 2 -3.10 -0.06 -12.71
C GLY A 2 -2.40 -1.42 -12.85
N TYR A 3 -1.09 -1.41 -13.11
CA TYR A 3 -0.30 -2.64 -13.23
C TYR A 3 -0.04 -3.30 -11.87
N TYR A 4 0.07 -2.51 -10.79
CA TYR A 4 0.22 -3.05 -9.44
C TYR A 4 -1.09 -3.62 -8.89
N ASP A 5 -2.23 -2.95 -9.14
CA ASP A 5 -3.53 -3.39 -8.64
C ASP A 5 -3.89 -4.79 -9.16
N LYS A 6 -3.64 -5.07 -10.45
CA LYS A 6 -3.89 -6.40 -11.03
C LYS A 6 -3.02 -7.51 -10.42
N CYS A 7 -1.78 -7.19 -10.03
CA CYS A 7 -0.89 -8.17 -9.40
C CYS A 7 -1.26 -8.39 -7.93
N LEU A 8 -1.68 -7.33 -7.23
CA LEU A 8 -2.03 -7.37 -5.81
C LEU A 8 -3.45 -7.92 -5.57
N GLU A 9 -4.36 -7.78 -6.53
CA GLU A 9 -5.69 -8.41 -6.51
C GLU A 9 -5.60 -9.94 -6.43
N HIS A 10 -4.62 -10.53 -7.11
CA HIS A 10 -4.39 -11.98 -7.10
C HIS A 10 -3.45 -12.46 -6.00
N ALA A 11 -2.91 -11.56 -5.18
CA ALA A 11 -2.07 -11.96 -4.06
C ALA A 11 -2.92 -12.71 -3.02
N ARG A 12 -2.35 -13.79 -2.48
CA ARG A 12 -3.03 -14.66 -1.51
C ARG A 12 -3.56 -13.85 -0.33
N ARG A 13 -4.75 -14.21 0.19
CA ARG A 13 -5.42 -13.46 1.27
C ARG A 13 -4.61 -13.37 2.57
N ASP A 14 -3.76 -14.35 2.83
CA ASP A 14 -2.82 -14.39 3.97
C ASP A 14 -1.50 -13.63 3.70
N ALA A 15 -1.23 -13.25 2.45
CA ALA A 15 -0.01 -12.57 2.08
C ALA A 15 -0.05 -11.10 2.51
N LYS A 16 0.98 -10.68 3.25
CA LYS A 16 1.15 -9.29 3.65
C LYS A 16 1.69 -8.45 2.49
N ILE A 17 0.99 -7.36 2.15
CA ILE A 17 1.52 -6.36 1.22
C ILE A 17 2.16 -5.26 2.03
N VAL A 18 3.46 -5.06 1.79
CA VAL A 18 4.24 -4.00 2.41
C VAL A 18 4.74 -3.08 1.32
N ALA A 19 4.41 -1.80 1.40
CA ALA A 19 4.97 -0.78 0.52
C ALA A 19 6.30 -0.28 1.08
N VAL A 20 7.21 0.08 0.17
CA VAL A 20 8.45 0.77 0.48
C VAL A 20 8.45 2.08 -0.28
N CYS A 21 8.65 3.19 0.44
CA CYS A 21 8.70 4.52 -0.14
C CYS A 21 9.65 5.43 0.64
N PHE A 22 9.96 6.60 0.09
CA PHE A 22 10.70 7.63 0.79
C PHE A 22 9.79 8.41 1.75
N ASP A 23 10.37 9.02 2.77
CA ASP A 23 9.63 9.87 3.71
C ASP A 23 8.90 11.04 3.00
N CYS A 24 9.48 11.56 1.92
CA CYS A 24 8.87 12.63 1.13
C CYS A 24 7.62 12.20 0.34
N GLN A 25 7.31 10.90 0.29
CA GLN A 25 6.13 10.35 -0.36
C GLN A 25 4.98 10.10 0.62
N ILE A 26 5.16 10.43 1.90
CA ILE A 26 4.11 10.38 2.92
C ILE A 26 3.34 11.70 2.91
N PHE A 27 2.02 11.61 2.77
CA PHE A 27 1.09 12.75 2.75
C PHE A 27 -0.11 12.43 3.64
N ASP A 28 -0.73 13.46 4.22
CA ASP A 28 -1.94 13.31 5.05
C ASP A 28 -3.14 12.81 4.23
N GLU A 29 -3.22 13.22 2.96
CA GLU A 29 -4.27 12.81 2.02
C GLU A 29 -3.69 12.61 0.62
N ILE A 30 -4.14 11.55 -0.05
CA ILE A 30 -3.91 11.31 -1.47
C ILE A 30 -5.24 10.97 -2.14
N PRO A 31 -5.42 11.27 -3.45
CA PRO A 31 -6.60 10.84 -4.18
C PRO A 31 -6.65 9.31 -4.24
N VAL A 32 -7.69 8.71 -3.66
CA VAL A 32 -7.93 7.26 -3.71
C VAL A 32 -9.00 6.94 -4.74
N GLN A 33 -8.75 5.95 -5.58
CA GLN A 33 -9.71 5.42 -6.55
C GLN A 33 -10.31 4.09 -6.04
N PRO A 34 -11.53 3.71 -6.49
CA PRO A 34 -12.20 2.51 -5.99
C PRO A 34 -11.45 1.18 -6.22
N HIS A 35 -10.43 1.18 -7.08
CA HIS A 35 -9.62 0.01 -7.40
C HIS A 35 -8.26 -0.01 -6.69
N ASP A 36 -7.96 1.01 -5.87
CA ASP A 36 -6.70 1.06 -5.14
C ASP A 36 -6.70 0.05 -4.00
N ILE A 37 -5.61 -0.70 -3.89
CA ILE A 37 -5.43 -1.71 -2.85
C ILE A 37 -4.63 -1.11 -1.69
N PHE A 38 -5.22 -1.12 -0.50
CA PHE A 38 -4.53 -0.68 0.72
C PHE A 38 -3.47 -1.68 1.16
N MET A 39 -2.34 -1.14 1.60
CA MET A 39 -1.20 -1.89 2.10
C MET A 39 -1.42 -2.28 3.57
N ASP A 40 -0.86 -3.42 3.99
CA ASP A 40 -0.83 -3.79 5.41
C ASP A 40 0.17 -2.92 6.20
N LYS A 41 1.28 -2.53 5.56
CA LYS A 41 2.33 -1.69 6.14
C LYS A 41 3.00 -0.83 5.08
N VAL A 42 3.59 0.27 5.51
CA VAL A 42 4.49 1.10 4.70
C VAL A 42 5.80 1.28 5.45
N ILE A 43 6.93 1.04 4.78
CA ILE A 43 8.26 1.22 5.35
C ILE A 43 8.94 2.37 4.62
N THR A 44 9.46 3.32 5.40
CA THR A 44 10.30 4.40 4.93
C THR A 44 11.72 4.27 5.47
N GLU A 45 12.59 5.21 5.09
CA GLU A 45 13.98 5.26 5.56
C GLU A 45 14.08 5.47 7.08
N THR A 46 13.05 6.07 7.69
CA THR A 46 13.05 6.42 9.12
C THR A 46 12.02 5.64 9.94
N THR A 47 10.89 5.25 9.34
CA THR A 47 9.72 4.79 10.11
C THR A 47 8.99 3.64 9.41
N THR A 48 8.31 2.80 10.19
CA THR A 48 7.32 1.84 9.68
C THR A 48 5.92 2.25 10.10
N HIS A 49 5.05 2.48 9.12
CA HIS A 49 3.65 2.85 9.31
C HIS A 49 2.75 1.61 9.23
N VAL A 50 1.73 1.57 10.08
CA VAL A 50 0.66 0.56 10.02
C VAL A 50 -0.35 1.00 8.97
N GLY A 51 -0.56 0.16 7.96
CA GLY A 51 -1.58 0.41 6.94
C GLY A 51 -2.94 -0.15 7.34
N ILE A 52 -3.96 0.24 6.59
CA ILE A 52 -5.36 -0.22 6.78
C ILE A 52 -5.48 -1.71 6.44
N GLY A 53 -4.61 -2.22 5.55
CA GLY A 53 -4.65 -3.58 5.06
C GLY A 53 -5.82 -3.86 4.11
N ARG A 54 -5.86 -5.09 3.62
CA ARG A 54 -6.97 -5.59 2.80
C ARG A 54 -8.02 -6.18 3.75
N ALA A 55 -9.27 -5.74 3.63
CA ALA A 55 -10.41 -6.28 4.39
C ALA A 55 -10.70 -7.74 4.03
#